data_AF-A0A6H0ZQZ5-F1
#
_entry.id   AF-A0A6H0ZQZ5-F1
#
_cell.length_a   1.000
_cell.length_b   1.000
_cell.length_c   1.000
_cell.angle_alpha   90.00
_cell.angle_beta   90.00
_cell.angle_gamma   90.00
#
_symmetry.space_group_name_H-M   'P 1'
#
loop_
_entity.id
_entity.type
_entity.pdbx_description
1 polymer ?
#
loop_
_entity_poly.entity_id
_entity_poly.type
_entity_poly.pdbx_seq_one_letter_code
_entity_poly.pdbx_strand_id
1 'polypeptide(L)'
;MGMTAIALRRRRRHGLGVPRHVSIEAMDRESLITEAILRDSDIERALDIDWQPDDETCRRIGWWLVRHTGTLFHIGKRLLELSTPGGALLPPTEFCMCRETEPTDEEQWSAPMLQPWSLILFQTGSLPAYWRLSGTAYHRDYDCVWVWTRLLYLHREKQMARTDEGWVRLGRRMSA
;
A
#
# COMPACT_ATOMS: atom_id res chain seq x y z
N MET A 1 58.94 19.66 14.53
CA MET A 1 57.83 19.70 13.54
C MET A 1 57.70 18.28 13.00
N GLY A 2 56.81 17.44 13.55
CA GLY A 2 55.40 17.27 13.11
C GLY A 2 55.34 16.00 12.25
N MET A 3 54.43 15.05 12.36
CA MET A 3 53.25 14.84 13.20
C MET A 3 53.14 13.33 13.50
N THR A 4 52.69 13.02 14.70
CA THR A 4 52.18 11.71 15.12
C THR A 4 51.10 11.21 14.16
N ALA A 5 51.33 10.08 13.49
CA ALA A 5 50.31 9.39 12.71
C ALA A 5 49.29 8.78 13.68
N ILE A 6 48.10 9.38 13.72
CA ILE A 6 46.95 8.87 14.47
C ILE A 6 46.54 7.57 13.80
N ALA A 7 46.75 6.46 14.52
CA ALA A 7 46.18 5.16 14.18
C ALA A 7 44.66 5.31 14.09
N LEU A 8 44.12 5.30 12.87
CA LEU A 8 42.69 5.11 12.63
C LEU A 8 42.32 3.74 13.18
N ARG A 9 41.82 3.74 14.43
CA ARG A 9 41.08 2.64 15.02
C ARG A 9 39.91 2.34 14.07
N ARG A 10 40.12 1.41 13.13
CA ARG A 10 39.05 0.67 12.48
C ARG A 10 38.26 0.02 13.61
N ARG A 11 37.20 0.70 14.08
CA ARG A 11 36.12 0.06 14.83
C ARG A 11 35.57 -1.02 13.90
N ARG A 12 36.11 -2.23 14.05
CA ARG A 12 35.42 -3.47 13.74
C ARG A 12 34.07 -3.37 14.43
N ARG A 13 33.03 -2.94 13.70
CA ARG A 13 31.66 -3.30 14.08
C ARG A 13 31.62 -4.81 13.85
N HIS A 14 31.93 -5.53 14.93
CA HIS A 14 31.55 -6.92 15.07
C HIS A 14 30.10 -7.01 14.62
N GLY A 15 29.89 -7.76 13.53
CA GLY A 15 28.58 -8.29 13.23
C GLY A 15 28.18 -9.14 14.41
N LEU A 16 27.46 -8.54 15.35
CA LEU A 16 26.50 -9.27 16.15
C LEU A 16 25.63 -9.99 15.12
N GLY A 17 25.52 -11.31 15.22
CA GLY A 17 24.81 -12.19 14.30
C GLY A 17 23.30 -11.94 14.31
N VAL A 18 22.90 -10.72 14.00
CA VAL A 18 21.54 -10.31 13.72
C VAL A 18 21.17 -10.99 12.39
N PRO A 19 20.10 -11.79 12.35
CA PRO A 19 19.65 -12.41 11.12
C PRO A 19 19.50 -11.35 10.03
N ARG A 20 20.23 -11.50 8.92
CA ARG A 20 20.02 -10.70 7.72
C ARG A 20 18.60 -10.99 7.22
N HIS A 21 17.77 -9.94 7.16
CA HIS A 21 16.40 -9.91 6.67
C HIS A 21 15.37 -10.63 7.54
N VAL A 22 14.94 -9.98 8.64
CA VAL A 22 13.57 -10.19 9.11
C VAL A 22 12.64 -9.71 7.99
N SER A 23 11.77 -10.60 7.49
CA SER A 23 10.78 -10.23 6.49
C SER A 23 9.85 -9.17 7.08
N ILE A 24 9.60 -8.09 6.35
CA ILE A 24 8.65 -7.02 6.74
C ILE A 24 7.29 -7.62 7.08
N GLU A 25 6.89 -8.69 6.38
CA GLU A 25 5.61 -9.37 6.58
C GLU A 25 5.49 -10.03 7.96
N ALA A 26 6.61 -10.44 8.56
CA ALA A 26 6.67 -11.09 9.86
C ALA A 26 6.85 -10.12 11.04
N MET A 27 7.08 -8.83 10.77
CA MET A 27 7.26 -7.84 11.81
C MET A 27 5.92 -7.45 12.44
N ASP A 28 5.95 -7.23 13.75
CA ASP A 28 4.85 -6.63 14.49
C ASP A 28 4.82 -5.10 14.34
N ARG A 29 3.78 -4.47 14.91
CA ARG A 29 3.56 -3.02 14.80
C ARG A 29 4.71 -2.23 15.39
N GLU A 30 5.20 -2.60 16.56
CA GLU A 30 6.28 -1.91 17.25
C GLU A 30 7.59 -1.96 16.45
N SER A 31 7.95 -3.13 15.92
CA SER A 31 9.13 -3.31 15.07
C SER A 31 9.03 -2.50 13.78
N LEU A 32 7.86 -2.48 13.14
CA LEU A 32 7.63 -1.72 11.91
C LEU A 32 7.70 -0.21 12.13
N ILE A 33 7.13 0.30 13.23
CA ILE A 33 7.19 1.73 13.58
C ILE A 33 8.65 2.13 13.87
N THR A 34 9.37 1.31 14.62
CA THR A 34 10.79 1.58 14.93
C THR A 34 11.63 1.60 13.65
N GLU A 35 11.47 0.60 12.77
CA GLU A 35 12.20 0.54 11.50
C GLU A 35 11.83 1.71 10.57
N ALA A 36 10.57 2.17 10.59
CA ALA A 36 10.14 3.35 9.86
C ALA A 36 10.89 4.61 10.32
N ILE A 37 10.90 4.89 11.62
CA ILE A 37 11.55 6.08 12.21
C ILE A 37 13.06 6.05 11.95
N LEU A 38 13.70 4.88 12.06
CA LEU A 38 15.14 4.73 11.78
C LEU A 38 15.51 5.02 10.32
N ARG A 39 14.58 4.79 9.38
CA ARG A 39 14.81 5.00 7.94
C ARG A 39 14.37 6.37 7.45
N ASP A 40 13.35 6.95 8.06
CA ASP A 40 12.80 8.26 7.72
C ASP A 40 12.63 9.08 9.01
N SER A 41 13.69 9.81 9.35
CA SER A 41 13.73 10.68 10.53
C SER A 41 12.75 11.86 10.44
N ASP A 42 12.17 12.13 9.26
CA ASP A 42 11.17 13.20 9.12
C ASP A 42 9.82 12.78 9.69
N ILE A 43 9.57 11.49 9.94
CA ILE A 43 8.30 10.98 10.50
C ILE A 43 7.96 11.67 11.82
N GLU A 44 8.91 11.71 12.76
CA GLU A 44 8.68 12.27 14.10
C GLU A 44 8.32 13.76 14.01
N ARG A 45 9.06 14.50 13.19
CA ARG A 45 8.83 15.94 13.00
C ARG A 45 7.54 16.25 12.23
N ALA A 46 7.27 15.49 11.18
CA ALA A 46 6.17 15.80 10.26
C ALA A 46 4.81 15.38 10.79
N LEU A 47 4.79 14.33 11.61
CA LEU A 47 3.55 13.83 12.19
C LEU A 47 3.35 14.32 13.63
N ASP A 48 4.38 14.83 14.32
CA ASP A 48 4.29 15.30 15.72
C ASP A 48 3.61 14.25 16.61
N ILE A 49 4.12 13.02 16.59
CA ILE A 49 3.51 11.85 17.24
C ILE A 49 4.34 11.41 18.44
N ASP A 50 3.70 11.32 19.61
CA ASP A 50 4.12 10.44 20.70
C ASP A 50 3.62 9.02 20.38
N TRP A 51 4.49 8.18 19.82
CA TRP A 51 4.04 6.98 19.10
C TRP A 51 3.72 5.83 20.06
N GLN A 52 2.61 5.16 19.80
CA GLN A 52 2.20 3.91 20.44
C GLN A 52 1.94 2.87 19.34
N PRO A 53 2.11 1.55 19.58
CA PRO A 53 1.87 0.52 18.57
C PRO A 53 0.37 0.24 18.32
N ASP A 54 -0.44 1.30 18.23
CA ASP A 54 -1.88 1.25 18.00
C ASP A 54 -2.27 1.43 16.53
N ASP A 55 -3.55 1.23 16.22
CA ASP A 55 -4.06 1.31 14.84
C ASP A 55 -3.90 2.71 14.24
N GLU A 56 -4.05 3.75 15.06
CA GLU A 56 -4.02 5.14 14.59
C GLU A 56 -2.61 5.56 14.17
N THR A 57 -1.62 5.24 15.01
CA THR A 57 -0.21 5.46 14.72
C THR A 57 0.19 4.67 13.47
N CYS A 58 -0.21 3.40 13.38
CA CYS A 58 0.04 2.57 12.19
C CYS A 58 -0.57 3.18 10.92
N ARG A 59 -1.80 3.72 10.98
CA ARG A 59 -2.44 4.40 9.84
C ARG A 59 -1.67 5.64 9.42
N ARG A 60 -1.34 6.52 10.36
CA ARG A 60 -0.66 7.79 10.08
C ARG A 60 0.72 7.58 9.47
N ILE A 61 1.54 6.72 10.10
CA ILE A 61 2.87 6.35 9.58
C ILE A 61 2.72 5.58 8.26
N GLY A 62 1.77 4.65 8.18
CA GLY A 62 1.47 3.89 6.97
C GLY A 62 1.22 4.80 5.77
N TRP A 63 0.30 5.75 5.89
CA TRP A 63 -0.02 6.70 4.83
C TRP A 63 1.13 7.64 4.50
N TRP A 64 1.92 8.04 5.49
CA TRP A 64 3.14 8.82 5.26
C TRP A 64 4.16 8.05 4.42
N LEU A 65 4.33 6.76 4.70
CA LEU A 65 5.37 5.95 4.07
C LEU A 65 5.03 5.47 2.66
N VAL A 66 3.76 5.16 2.36
CA VAL A 66 3.36 4.62 1.05
C VAL A 66 3.50 5.59 -0.12
N ARG A 67 3.79 6.87 0.15
CA ARG A 67 4.17 7.86 -0.87
C ARG A 67 5.59 7.64 -1.40
N HIS A 68 6.45 6.98 -0.63
CA HIS A 68 7.81 6.64 -1.01
C HIS A 68 7.82 5.31 -1.79
N THR A 69 8.98 4.92 -2.31
CA THR A 69 9.17 3.66 -3.05
C THR A 69 10.05 2.68 -2.27
N GLY A 70 10.03 1.40 -2.63
CA GLY A 70 10.95 0.39 -2.08
C GLY A 70 10.63 0.02 -0.62
N THR A 71 11.64 -0.09 0.24
CA THR A 71 11.46 -0.59 1.61
C THR A 71 10.47 0.23 2.43
N LEU A 72 10.50 1.56 2.32
CA LEU A 72 9.56 2.45 3.01
C LEU A 72 8.11 2.15 2.60
N PHE A 73 7.87 1.96 1.30
CA PHE A 73 6.55 1.55 0.80
C PHE A 73 6.07 0.24 1.45
N HIS A 74 6.94 -0.77 1.49
CA HIS A 74 6.57 -2.08 2.04
C HIS A 74 6.26 -2.02 3.54
N ILE A 75 7.04 -1.26 4.32
CA ILE A 75 6.76 -1.01 5.74
C ILE A 75 5.42 -0.29 5.88
N GLY A 76 5.19 0.78 5.12
CA GLY A 76 3.95 1.54 5.15
C GLY A 76 2.73 0.69 4.80
N LYS A 77 2.80 -0.08 3.72
CA LYS A 77 1.75 -1.02 3.31
C LYS A 77 1.43 -2.02 4.42
N ARG A 78 2.46 -2.57 5.08
CA ARG A 78 2.26 -3.55 6.15
C ARG A 78 1.59 -2.93 7.39
N LEU A 79 1.98 -1.73 7.80
CA LEU A 79 1.32 -0.99 8.88
C LEU A 79 -0.16 -0.72 8.57
N LEU A 80 -0.48 -0.37 7.32
CA LEU A 80 -1.86 -0.18 6.88
C LEU A 80 -2.67 -1.48 6.91
N GLU A 81 -2.09 -2.60 6.48
CA GLU A 81 -2.74 -3.92 6.55
C GLU A 81 -3.03 -4.33 8.00
N LEU A 82 -2.07 -4.14 8.91
CA LEU A 82 -2.22 -4.49 10.33
C LEU A 82 -3.23 -3.62 11.07
N SER A 83 -3.53 -2.42 10.57
CA SER A 83 -4.47 -1.46 11.17
C SER A 83 -5.87 -1.47 10.54
N THR A 84 -6.12 -2.36 9.56
CA THR A 84 -7.41 -2.47 8.88
C THR A 84 -8.22 -3.65 9.43
N PRO A 85 -9.39 -3.42 10.05
CA PRO A 85 -10.29 -4.49 10.47
C PRO A 85 -10.67 -5.40 9.30
N GLY A 86 -10.51 -6.71 9.46
CA GLY A 86 -10.79 -7.69 8.39
C GLY A 86 -9.72 -7.80 7.31
N GLY A 87 -8.54 -7.18 7.49
CA GLY A 87 -7.32 -7.39 6.68
C GLY A 87 -7.35 -6.81 5.28
N ALA A 88 -8.48 -6.24 4.86
CA ALA A 88 -8.73 -5.95 3.46
C ALA A 88 -8.61 -4.44 3.17
N LEU A 89 -7.38 -3.95 3.14
CA LEU A 89 -7.04 -2.54 2.92
C LEU A 89 -7.80 -1.95 1.70
N LEU A 90 -8.41 -0.78 1.89
CA LEU A 90 -9.17 -0.05 0.87
C LEU A 90 -8.57 1.36 0.68
N PRO A 91 -8.79 1.98 -0.50
CA PRO A 91 -8.46 3.38 -0.72
C PRO A 91 -9.21 4.27 0.28
N PRO A 92 -8.59 5.37 0.75
CA PRO A 92 -9.30 6.41 1.50
C PRO A 92 -10.55 6.90 0.77
N THR A 93 -11.51 7.45 1.51
CA THR A 93 -12.76 8.00 0.94
C THR A 93 -12.51 9.14 -0.05
N GLU A 94 -11.41 9.85 0.14
CA GLU A 94 -10.98 11.00 -0.66
C GLU A 94 -10.23 10.56 -1.93
N PHE A 95 -9.97 9.26 -2.11
CA PHE A 95 -9.25 8.76 -3.27
C PHE A 95 -10.06 8.98 -4.56
N CYS A 96 -9.59 9.91 -5.39
CA CYS A 96 -10.21 10.28 -6.65
C CYS A 96 -9.14 10.67 -7.67
N MET A 97 -8.88 9.80 -8.64
CA MET A 97 -7.88 10.00 -9.70
C MET A 97 -8.52 10.24 -11.08
N CYS A 98 -9.84 10.42 -11.13
CA CYS A 98 -10.60 10.74 -12.33
C CYS A 98 -11.65 11.81 -12.03
N ARG A 99 -12.10 12.52 -13.07
CA ARG A 99 -13.19 13.51 -12.93
C ARG A 99 -14.58 12.87 -12.93
N GLU A 100 -14.70 11.75 -13.62
CA GLU A 100 -15.92 10.95 -13.68
C GLU A 100 -16.00 10.05 -12.43
N THR A 101 -16.83 10.44 -11.48
CA THR A 101 -17.07 9.66 -10.25
C THR A 101 -18.40 8.93 -10.27
N GLU A 102 -19.29 9.30 -11.20
CA GLU A 102 -20.63 8.74 -11.30
C GLU A 102 -20.79 8.00 -12.63
N PRO A 103 -21.08 6.68 -12.62
CA PRO A 103 -21.41 5.96 -13.85
C PRO A 103 -22.79 6.37 -14.34
N THR A 104 -22.93 6.50 -15.65
CA THR A 104 -24.22 6.61 -16.32
C THR A 104 -25.02 5.30 -16.22
N ASP A 105 -26.33 5.36 -16.45
CA ASP A 105 -27.19 4.16 -16.43
C ASP A 105 -26.74 3.10 -17.46
N GLU A 106 -26.31 3.55 -18.64
CA GLU A 106 -25.80 2.69 -19.71
C GLU A 106 -24.48 2.00 -19.29
N GLU A 107 -23.55 2.75 -18.71
CA GLU A 107 -22.29 2.18 -18.19
C GLU A 107 -22.56 1.21 -17.03
N GLN A 108 -23.48 1.54 -16.14
CA GLN A 108 -23.84 0.65 -15.03
C GLN A 108 -24.44 -0.67 -15.53
N TRP A 109 -25.24 -0.62 -16.60
CA TRP A 109 -25.84 -1.80 -17.20
C TRP A 109 -24.84 -2.65 -18.01
N SER A 110 -24.01 -2.00 -18.82
CA SER A 110 -23.07 -2.66 -19.74
C SER A 110 -21.75 -3.07 -19.08
N ALA A 111 -21.38 -2.49 -17.93
CA ALA A 111 -20.11 -2.78 -17.28
C ALA A 111 -19.93 -4.29 -16.97
N PRO A 112 -18.75 -4.86 -17.27
CA PRO A 112 -18.45 -6.23 -16.89
C PRO A 112 -18.46 -6.39 -15.37
N MET A 113 -18.79 -7.60 -14.91
CA MET A 113 -18.78 -7.96 -13.49
C MET A 113 -17.42 -8.57 -13.14
N LEU A 114 -16.71 -7.97 -12.20
CA LEU A 114 -15.46 -8.47 -11.67
C LEU A 114 -15.73 -9.32 -10.41
N GLN A 115 -15.58 -10.63 -10.52
CA GLN A 115 -15.75 -11.55 -9.39
C GLN A 115 -14.97 -12.87 -9.53
N PRO A 116 -14.31 -13.38 -8.49
CA PRO A 116 -14.04 -12.66 -7.28
C PRO A 116 -13.03 -11.52 -7.55
N TRP A 117 -13.14 -10.40 -6.85
CA TRP A 117 -12.24 -9.25 -7.02
C TRP A 117 -11.33 -9.01 -5.81
N SER A 118 -10.15 -8.46 -6.05
CA SER A 118 -9.19 -8.06 -5.03
C SER A 118 -8.66 -6.68 -5.35
N LEU A 119 -8.30 -5.94 -4.31
CA LEU A 119 -7.73 -4.62 -4.44
C LEU A 119 -6.51 -4.55 -3.55
N ILE A 120 -5.39 -4.17 -4.14
CA ILE A 120 -4.12 -4.09 -3.45
C ILE A 120 -3.48 -2.73 -3.71
N LEU A 121 -2.84 -2.18 -2.68
CA LEU A 121 -1.92 -1.07 -2.86
C LEU A 121 -0.60 -1.63 -3.41
N PHE A 122 -0.20 -1.20 -4.61
CA PHE A 122 0.88 -1.80 -5.37
C PHE A 122 1.91 -0.75 -5.80
N GLN A 123 3.17 -1.14 -5.90
CA GLN A 123 4.29 -0.28 -6.25
C GLN A 123 5.27 -1.07 -7.12
N THR A 124 5.76 -0.46 -8.19
CA THR A 124 6.74 -1.08 -9.10
C THR A 124 7.95 -0.20 -9.27
N GLY A 125 9.12 -0.74 -8.93
CA GLY A 125 10.41 -0.08 -9.16
C GLY A 125 10.48 1.32 -8.56
N SER A 126 10.51 2.34 -9.42
CA SER A 126 10.61 3.76 -9.06
C SER A 126 9.28 4.53 -9.20
N LEU A 127 8.18 3.86 -9.58
CA LEU A 127 6.89 4.53 -9.74
C LEU A 127 6.19 4.69 -8.38
N PRO A 128 5.45 5.80 -8.16
CA PRO A 128 4.58 5.95 -7.01
C PRO A 128 3.58 4.80 -6.88
N ALA A 129 3.17 4.53 -5.65
CA ALA A 129 2.16 3.52 -5.39
C ALA A 129 0.82 3.85 -6.07
N TYR A 130 0.11 2.82 -6.50
CA TYR A 130 -1.24 2.93 -7.05
C TYR A 130 -2.09 1.76 -6.60
N TRP A 131 -3.40 1.96 -6.65
CA TRP A 131 -4.38 0.90 -6.37
C TRP A 131 -4.55 0.02 -7.60
N ARG A 132 -4.28 -1.28 -7.44
CA ARG A 132 -4.46 -2.28 -8.48
C ARG A 132 -5.67 -3.13 -8.17
N LEU A 133 -6.66 -3.07 -9.05
CA LEU A 133 -7.87 -3.90 -9.01
C LEU A 133 -7.64 -5.13 -9.88
N SER A 134 -7.97 -6.31 -9.36
CA SER A 134 -7.74 -7.58 -10.06
C SER A 134 -8.89 -8.55 -9.81
N GLY A 135 -9.21 -9.40 -10.79
CA GLY A 135 -10.23 -10.44 -10.65
C GLY A 135 -10.62 -11.03 -11.99
N THR A 136 -11.59 -11.96 -11.97
CA THR A 136 -12.15 -12.52 -13.21
C THR A 136 -13.27 -11.60 -13.71
N ALA A 137 -13.11 -11.08 -14.93
CA ALA A 137 -14.11 -10.26 -15.60
C ALA A 137 -15.11 -11.14 -16.35
N TYR A 138 -16.40 -10.96 -16.04
CA TYR A 138 -17.52 -11.61 -16.71
C TYR A 138 -18.27 -10.56 -17.52
N HIS A 139 -18.36 -10.78 -18.83
CA HIS A 139 -19.20 -10.00 -19.73
C HIS A 139 -20.07 -10.95 -20.55
N ARG A 140 -21.26 -10.52 -20.97
CA ARG A 140 -22.19 -11.38 -21.73
C ARG A 140 -21.62 -11.77 -23.10
N ASP A 141 -20.91 -10.85 -23.71
CA ASP A 141 -20.47 -10.95 -25.11
C ASP A 141 -18.98 -11.35 -25.27
N TYR A 142 -18.26 -11.60 -24.17
CA TYR A 142 -16.84 -11.92 -24.20
C TYR A 142 -16.49 -13.09 -23.27
N ASP A 143 -15.38 -13.75 -23.58
CA ASP A 143 -14.83 -14.79 -22.72
C ASP A 143 -14.44 -14.26 -21.34
N CYS A 144 -14.57 -15.12 -20.34
CA CYS A 144 -14.16 -14.81 -18.98
C CYS A 144 -12.64 -14.76 -18.91
N VAL A 145 -12.09 -13.60 -18.57
CA VAL A 145 -10.65 -13.37 -18.50
C VAL A 145 -10.25 -12.83 -17.14
N TRP A 146 -9.07 -13.23 -16.67
CA TRP A 146 -8.48 -12.62 -15.48
C TRP A 146 -7.83 -11.28 -15.86
N VAL A 147 -8.22 -10.21 -15.18
CA VAL A 147 -7.73 -8.85 -15.47
C VAL A 147 -7.00 -8.26 -14.27
N TRP A 148 -6.07 -7.35 -14.57
CA TRP A 148 -5.39 -6.47 -13.63
C TRP A 148 -5.42 -5.06 -14.21
N THR A 149 -6.02 -4.13 -13.49
CA THR A 149 -6.25 -2.77 -14.00
C THR A 149 -6.01 -1.75 -12.89
N ARG A 150 -5.65 -0.53 -13.25
CA ARG A 150 -5.43 0.54 -12.28
C ARG A 150 -6.77 1.10 -11.84
N LEU A 151 -7.00 1.15 -10.53
CA LEU A 151 -8.16 1.83 -9.96
C LEU A 151 -7.96 3.35 -10.04
N LEU A 152 -8.96 4.06 -10.55
CA LEU A 152 -9.03 5.51 -10.58
C LEU A 152 -10.03 6.07 -9.56
N TYR A 153 -11.14 5.36 -9.34
CA TYR A 153 -12.14 5.73 -8.34
C TYR A 153 -12.92 4.49 -7.88
N LEU A 154 -13.29 4.44 -6.59
CA LEU A 154 -14.08 3.35 -6.00
C LEU A 154 -15.43 3.89 -5.53
N HIS A 155 -16.47 3.58 -6.30
CA HIS A 155 -17.85 3.93 -5.96
C HIS A 155 -18.45 2.86 -5.04
N ARG A 156 -18.30 3.06 -3.72
CA ARG A 156 -18.68 2.06 -2.71
C ARG A 156 -20.19 1.75 -2.70
N GLU A 157 -21.03 2.77 -2.85
CA GLU A 157 -22.50 2.62 -2.80
C GLU A 157 -23.06 1.79 -3.97
N LYS A 158 -22.61 2.07 -5.19
CA LYS A 158 -23.00 1.33 -6.41
C LYS A 158 -22.23 0.02 -6.60
N GLN A 159 -21.26 -0.27 -5.73
CA GLN A 159 -20.32 -1.39 -5.88
C GLN A 159 -19.65 -1.38 -7.26
N MET A 160 -19.14 -0.22 -7.68
CA MET A 160 -18.47 -0.05 -8.96
C MET A 160 -17.07 0.54 -8.78
N ALA A 161 -16.21 0.28 -9.75
CA ALA A 161 -14.89 0.88 -9.83
C ALA A 161 -14.69 1.51 -11.20
N ARG A 162 -14.19 2.75 -11.22
CA ARG A 162 -13.64 3.36 -12.42
C ARG A 162 -12.18 2.95 -12.53
N THR A 163 -11.82 2.40 -13.67
CA THR A 163 -10.47 1.96 -13.98
C THR A 163 -9.95 2.68 -15.22
N ASP A 164 -8.68 2.46 -15.57
CA ASP A 164 -8.08 2.93 -16.82
C ASP A 164 -8.66 2.27 -18.08
N GLU A 165 -9.41 1.16 -17.93
CA GLU A 165 -10.07 0.44 -19.02
C GLU A 165 -11.57 0.74 -19.12
N GLY A 166 -12.21 1.24 -18.07
CA GLY A 166 -13.66 1.45 -18.06
C GLY A 166 -14.27 1.44 -16.67
N TRP A 167 -15.59 1.42 -16.62
CA TRP A 167 -16.33 1.09 -15.40
C TRP A 167 -16.46 -0.44 -15.28
N VAL A 168 -16.29 -0.95 -14.06
CA VAL A 168 -16.53 -2.36 -13.74
C VAL A 168 -17.43 -2.48 -12.52
N ARG A 169 -18.31 -3.48 -12.51
CA ARG A 169 -19.11 -3.86 -11.35
C ARG A 169 -18.31 -4.79 -10.45
N LEU A 170 -18.41 -4.60 -9.14
CA LEU A 170 -17.68 -5.38 -8.15
C LEU A 170 -18.62 -6.40 -7.52
N GLY A 171 -18.40 -7.68 -7.83
CA GLY A 171 -19.16 -8.78 -7.22
C GLY A 171 -18.55 -9.19 -5.87
N ARG A 172 -18.39 -10.50 -5.68
CA ARG A 172 -17.79 -11.04 -4.45
C ARG A 172 -16.31 -10.63 -4.33
N ARG A 173 -15.91 -10.09 -3.18
CA ARG A 173 -14.49 -9.85 -2.88
C ARG A 173 -13.79 -11.19 -2.58
N MET A 174 -12.57 -11.38 -3.07
CA MET A 174 -11.69 -12.45 -2.61
C MET A 174 -11.46 -12.27 -1.11
N SER A 175 -11.75 -13.31 -0.33
CA SER A 175 -11.36 -13.37 1.08
C SER A 175 -9.84 -13.46 1.16
N ALA A 176 -9.23 -12.54 1.91
CA ALA A 176 -7.82 -12.58 2.28
C ALA A 176 -7.57 -13.65 3.35
#